data_AF-A0A969UE95-F1
#
_entry.id   AF-A0A969UE95-F1
#
_cell.length_a   1.000
_cell.length_b   1.000
_cell.length_c   1.000
_cell.angle_alpha   90.00
_cell.angle_beta   90.00
_cell.angle_gamma   90.00
#
_symmetry.space_group_name_H-M   'P 1'
#
loop_
_entity.id
_entity.type
_entity.pdbx_description
1 polymer ?
#
loop_
_entity_poly.entity_id
_entity_poly.type
_entity_poly.pdbx_seq_one_letter_code
_entity_poly.pdbx_strand_id
1 'polypeptide(L)'
;MAKINHDQLFKELLTTFFVEFLELFFPPILEYLDTDSIQFVDKELFPDLVRGEKKILDIVALAKFQEQDYSFLVHIENQASNAPKFNQRMFRYFCSLLKLSVFVF
;
A
#
# COMPACT_ATOMS: atom_id res chain seq x y z
N MET A 1 18.64 1.83 -26.60
CA MET A 1 17.50 0.99 -26.17
C MET A 1 16.78 1.75 -25.07
N ALA A 2 15.49 2.08 -25.24
CA ALA A 2 14.74 2.75 -24.19
C ALA A 2 14.68 1.82 -22.96
N LYS A 3 15.15 2.29 -21.80
CA LYS A 3 15.12 1.54 -20.56
C LYS A 3 13.65 1.36 -20.18
N ILE A 4 13.15 0.14 -20.20
CA ILE A 4 11.78 -0.17 -19.77
C ILE A 4 11.66 0.25 -18.31
N ASN A 5 10.67 1.11 -18.02
CA ASN A 5 10.38 1.52 -16.66
C ASN A 5 9.54 0.43 -15.98
N HIS A 6 10.21 -0.68 -15.61
CA HIS A 6 9.61 -1.83 -14.95
C HIS A 6 8.83 -1.42 -13.69
N ASP A 7 9.26 -0.35 -13.03
CA ASP A 7 8.65 0.16 -11.83
C ASP A 7 7.25 0.70 -12.10
N GLN A 8 7.14 1.56 -13.12
CA GLN A 8 5.86 2.12 -13.53
C GLN A 8 4.89 1.03 -14.00
N LEU A 9 5.39 0.06 -14.77
CA LEU A 9 4.58 -1.06 -15.25
C LEU A 9 4.08 -1.94 -14.10
N PHE A 10 4.91 -2.20 -13.09
CA PHE A 10 4.48 -2.97 -11.93
C PHE A 10 3.48 -2.21 -11.07
N LYS A 11 3.64 -0.88 -10.93
CA LYS A 11 2.64 -0.04 -10.24
C LYS A 11 1.30 -0.12 -10.94
N GLU A 12 1.30 0.05 -12.27
CA GLU A 12 0.12 -0.01 -13.10
C GLU A 12 -0.55 -1.38 -13.01
N LEU A 13 0.23 -2.46 -13.08
CA LEU A 13 -0.26 -3.83 -12.90
C LEU A 13 -0.96 -3.99 -11.54
N LEU A 14 -0.30 -3.64 -10.44
CA LEU A 14 -0.87 -3.82 -9.10
C LEU A 14 -2.08 -2.93 -8.85
N THR A 15 -2.09 -1.68 -9.34
CA THR A 15 -3.27 -0.81 -9.16
C THR A 15 -4.44 -1.24 -10.03
N THR A 16 -4.18 -1.88 -11.19
CA THR A 16 -5.22 -2.38 -12.08
C THR A 16 -5.85 -3.66 -11.55
N PHE A 17 -5.03 -4.58 -11.02
CA PHE A 17 -5.45 -5.91 -10.57
C PHE A 17 -5.36 -6.05 -9.05
N PHE A 18 -5.66 -4.99 -8.32
CA PHE A 18 -5.45 -4.95 -6.87
C PHE A 18 -6.37 -5.91 -6.13
N VAL A 19 -7.63 -6.03 -6.56
CA VAL A 19 -8.61 -6.93 -5.93
C VAL A 19 -8.22 -8.39 -6.20
N GLU A 20 -7.84 -8.72 -7.43
CA GLU A 20 -7.37 -10.04 -7.82
C GLU A 20 -6.08 -10.42 -7.10
N PHE A 21 -5.20 -9.45 -6.85
CA PHE A 21 -4.03 -9.63 -6.00
C PHE A 21 -4.43 -9.99 -4.56
N LEU A 22 -5.39 -9.26 -3.96
CA LEU A 22 -5.89 -9.58 -2.63
C LEU A 22 -6.57 -10.95 -2.59
N GLU A 23 -7.34 -11.30 -3.62
CA GLU A 23 -7.98 -12.62 -3.73
C GLU A 23 -6.95 -13.76 -3.74
N LEU A 24 -5.85 -13.56 -4.48
CA LEU A 24 -4.82 -14.58 -4.64
C LEU A 24 -3.94 -14.75 -3.41
N PHE A 25 -3.59 -13.66 -2.73
CA PHE A 25 -2.59 -13.67 -1.65
C PHE A 25 -3.17 -13.49 -0.24
N PHE A 26 -4.30 -12.79 -0.12
CA PHE A 26 -4.94 -12.47 1.16
C PHE A 26 -6.48 -12.64 1.11
N PRO A 27 -7.00 -13.80 0.67
CA PRO A 27 -8.43 -13.97 0.42
C PRO A 27 -9.35 -13.60 1.60
N PRO A 28 -9.00 -13.85 2.88
CA PRO A 28 -9.87 -13.48 4.01
C PRO A 28 -10.10 -11.98 4.17
N ILE A 29 -9.24 -11.11 3.63
CA ILE A 29 -9.43 -9.65 3.72
C ILE A 29 -10.66 -9.21 2.94
N LEU A 30 -10.99 -9.89 1.85
CA LEU A 30 -12.12 -9.53 0.99
C LEU A 30 -13.47 -9.72 1.70
N GLU A 31 -13.54 -10.52 2.76
CA GLU A 31 -14.75 -10.65 3.59
C GLU A 31 -15.10 -9.36 4.34
N TYR A 32 -14.10 -8.53 4.62
CA TYR A 32 -14.26 -7.32 5.41
C TYR A 32 -14.23 -6.05 4.56
N LEU A 33 -13.67 -6.14 3.35
CA LEU A 33 -13.36 -4.99 2.52
C LEU A 33 -14.51 -4.70 1.53
N ASP A 34 -14.92 -3.44 1.45
CA ASP A 34 -15.79 -2.95 0.39
C ASP A 34 -14.92 -2.63 -0.84
N THR A 35 -14.93 -3.52 -1.84
CA THR A 35 -14.06 -3.41 -3.01
C THR A 35 -14.37 -2.20 -3.89
N ASP A 36 -15.61 -1.70 -3.87
CA ASP A 36 -16.02 -0.55 -4.68
C ASP A 36 -15.54 0.77 -4.06
N SER A 37 -15.11 0.74 -2.81
CA SER A 37 -14.60 1.90 -2.07
C SER A 37 -13.09 2.11 -2.18
N ILE A 38 -12.37 1.25 -2.90
CA ILE A 38 -10.90 1.28 -2.99
C ILE A 38 -10.43 2.57 -3.68
N GLN A 39 -9.54 3.29 -3.01
CA GLN A 39 -8.90 4.51 -3.49
C GLN A 39 -7.39 4.42 -3.31
N PHE A 40 -6.64 4.65 -4.39
CA PHE A 40 -5.19 4.74 -4.31
C PHE A 40 -4.77 6.15 -3.89
N VAL A 41 -4.06 6.23 -2.78
CA VAL A 41 -3.67 7.48 -2.12
C VAL A 41 -2.26 7.87 -2.57
N ASP A 42 -2.05 9.15 -2.87
CA ASP A 42 -0.73 9.65 -3.23
C ASP A 42 0.20 9.74 -1.99
N LYS A 43 1.48 9.44 -2.19
CA LYS A 43 2.52 9.43 -1.15
C LYS A 43 2.74 10.82 -0.56
N GLU A 44 2.41 11.87 -1.30
CA GLU A 44 2.56 13.27 -0.87
C GLU A 44 1.64 13.63 0.30
N LEU A 45 0.57 12.85 0.55
CA LEU A 45 -0.31 13.02 1.70
C LEU A 45 0.35 12.64 3.03
N PHE A 46 1.53 12.03 3.00
CA PHE A 46 2.29 11.62 4.19
C PHE A 46 3.71 12.21 4.20
N PRO A 47 3.85 13.53 4.33
CA PRO A 47 5.14 14.23 4.18
C PRO A 47 6.20 13.80 5.19
N ASP A 48 5.81 13.34 6.38
CA ASP A 48 6.73 12.80 7.40
C ASP A 48 7.38 11.47 6.98
N LEU A 49 6.80 10.78 5.99
CA LEU A 49 7.28 9.50 5.45
C LEU A 49 8.25 9.68 4.28
N VAL A 50 8.22 10.83 3.60
CA VAL A 50 8.98 11.12 2.36
C VAL A 50 10.46 11.45 2.63
N ARG A 51 10.89 11.52 3.89
CA ARG A 51 12.21 12.06 4.28
C ARG A 51 13.43 11.20 3.93
N GLY A 52 13.27 10.02 3.32
CA GLY A 52 14.39 9.13 3.04
C GLY A 52 14.13 8.15 1.90
N GLU A 53 14.69 8.48 0.74
CA GLU A 53 14.82 7.64 -0.46
C GLU A 53 13.51 7.40 -1.25
N LYS A 54 13.54 7.80 -2.53
CA LYS A 54 12.56 7.39 -3.55
C LYS A 54 12.63 5.88 -3.75
N LYS A 55 12.08 5.09 -2.82
CA LYS A 55 11.88 3.66 -3.04
C LYS A 55 10.63 3.45 -3.87
N ILE A 56 10.91 3.30 -5.16
CA ILE A 56 10.28 2.36 -6.09
C ILE A 56 9.85 1.11 -5.31
N LEU A 57 8.58 0.72 -5.11
CA LEU A 57 7.27 1.29 -5.41
C LEU A 57 6.46 1.24 -4.12
N ASP A 58 5.68 2.27 -3.87
CA ASP A 58 4.86 2.37 -2.67
C ASP A 58 3.43 2.61 -3.16
N ILE A 59 2.58 1.61 -2.99
CA ILE A 59 1.15 1.68 -3.30
C ILE A 59 0.44 1.72 -1.96
N VAL A 60 -0.36 2.76 -1.76
CA VAL A 60 -1.23 2.90 -0.60
C VAL A 60 -2.66 2.85 -1.12
N ALA A 61 -3.42 1.85 -0.70
CA ALA A 61 -4.83 1.73 -0.99
C ALA A 61 -5.63 1.96 0.29
N LEU A 62 -6.57 2.91 0.24
CA LEU A 62 -7.60 3.10 1.25
C LEU A 62 -8.87 2.38 0.78
N ALA A 63 -9.48 1.58 1.64
CA ALA A 63 -10.80 1.00 1.37
C ALA A 63 -11.69 1.17 2.61
N LYS A 64 -12.99 0.96 2.51
CA LYS A 64 -13.88 0.91 3.67
C LYS A 64 -14.05 -0.53 4.13
N PHE A 65 -14.36 -0.68 5.41
CA PHE A 65 -14.96 -1.90 5.91
C PHE A 65 -16.39 -2.02 5.40
N GLN A 66 -16.83 -3.24 5.09
CA GLN A 66 -18.23 -3.51 4.80
C GLN A 66 -19.08 -3.08 5.99
N GLU A 67 -20.12 -2.30 5.69
CA GLU A 67 -21.14 -1.85 6.65
C GLU A 67 -20.61 -1.09 7.88
N GLN A 68 -19.38 -0.54 7.82
CA GLN A 68 -18.77 0.19 8.94
C GLN A 68 -18.14 1.52 8.48
N ASP A 69 -18.06 2.49 9.40
CA ASP A 69 -17.43 3.80 9.17
C ASP A 69 -15.89 3.78 9.30
N TYR A 70 -15.29 2.59 9.40
CA TYR A 70 -13.84 2.41 9.46
C TYR A 70 -13.26 2.15 8.08
N SER A 71 -11.98 2.48 7.88
CA SER A 71 -11.27 2.22 6.63
C SER A 71 -10.25 1.10 6.79
N PHE A 72 -9.70 0.61 5.70
CA PHE A 72 -8.49 -0.18 5.63
C PHE A 72 -7.42 0.65 4.99
N LEU A 73 -6.19 0.51 5.46
CA LEU A 73 -5.05 1.03 4.75
C LEU A 73 -4.12 -0.12 4.39
N VAL A 74 -4.02 -0.40 3.10
CA VAL A 74 -3.13 -1.43 2.56
C VAL A 74 -1.91 -0.73 2.00
N HIS A 75 -0.75 -1.08 2.54
CA HIS A 75 0.54 -0.53 2.16
C HIS A 75 1.39 -1.62 1.50
N ILE A 76 1.77 -1.43 0.24
CA ILE A 76 2.60 -2.37 -0.51
C ILE A 76 3.92 -1.70 -0.85
N GLU A 77 5.01 -2.21 -0.25
CA GLU A 77 6.38 -1.89 -0.65
C GLU A 77 7.02 -3.06 -1.40
N ASN A 78 7.51 -2.82 -2.61
CA ASN A 78 8.40 -3.78 -3.28
C ASN A 78 9.85 -3.51 -2.88
N GLN A 79 10.43 -4.34 -2.01
CA GLN A 79 11.81 -4.18 -1.54
C GLN A 79 12.71 -5.33 -2.00
N ALA A 80 13.51 -5.11 -3.04
CA ALA A 80 14.44 -6.11 -3.59
C ALA A 80 15.76 -6.27 -2.79
N SER A 81 16.00 -5.47 -1.75
CA SER A 81 17.24 -5.51 -0.95
C SER A 81 16.98 -5.31 0.54
N ASN A 82 17.83 -5.89 1.39
CA ASN A 82 17.77 -5.68 2.84
C ASN A 82 18.18 -4.26 3.20
N ALA A 83 17.19 -3.39 3.35
CA ALA A 83 17.41 -2.02 3.78
C ALA A 83 17.67 -1.96 5.30
N PRO A 84 18.72 -1.26 5.77
CA PRO A 84 18.92 -1.06 7.19
C PRO A 84 17.71 -0.34 7.82
N LYS A 85 17.35 -0.74 9.05
CA LYS A 85 16.25 -0.17 9.84
C LYS A 85 14.83 -0.33 9.26
N PHE A 86 14.62 -1.31 8.37
CA PHE A 86 13.30 -1.61 7.77
C PHE A 86 12.16 -1.63 8.80
N ASN A 87 12.28 -2.44 9.85
CA ASN A 87 11.26 -2.55 10.91
C ASN A 87 10.96 -1.21 11.60
N GLN A 88 11.98 -0.36 11.80
CA GLN A 88 11.77 0.98 12.39
C GLN A 88 11.03 1.92 11.44
N ARG A 89 11.26 1.79 10.12
CA ARG A 89 10.47 2.54 9.13
C ARG A 89 9.02 2.05 9.09
N MET A 90 8.80 0.73 9.04
CA MET A 90 7.44 0.15 9.07
C MET A 90 6.67 0.57 10.32
N PHE A 91 7.33 0.63 11.48
CA PHE A 91 6.70 1.14 12.70
C PHE A 91 6.34 2.63 12.61
N ARG A 92 7.17 3.47 11.97
CA ARG A 92 6.85 4.89 11.75
C ARG A 92 5.71 5.07 10.76
N TYR A 93 5.65 4.24 9.72
CA TYR A 93 4.52 4.18 8.80
C TYR A 93 3.25 3.83 9.57
N PHE A 94 3.26 2.71 10.30
CA PHE A 94 2.17 2.33 11.19
C PHE A 94 1.72 3.49 12.09
N CYS A 95 2.62 4.17 12.80
CA CYS A 95 2.25 5.30 13.67
C CYS A 95 1.68 6.51 12.91
N SER A 96 2.20 6.81 11.72
CA SER A 96 1.72 7.95 10.90
C SER A 96 0.37 7.67 10.27
N LEU A 97 0.13 6.40 9.97
CA LEU A 97 -1.07 5.88 9.31
C LEU A 97 -2.14 5.42 10.32
N LEU A 98 -1.80 5.22 11.60
CA LEU A 98 -2.71 4.77 12.68
C LEU A 98 -3.90 5.71 12.89
N LYS A 99 -3.79 6.96 12.44
CA LYS A 99 -4.92 7.89 12.41
C LYS A 99 -6.04 7.46 11.45
N LEU A 100 -5.80 6.45 10.60
CA LEU A 100 -6.63 6.07 9.45
C LEU A 100 -6.76 4.53 9.24
N SER A 101 -6.70 3.72 10.30
CA SER A 101 -7.19 2.31 10.35
C SER A 101 -6.20 1.15 10.04
N VAL A 102 -6.69 -0.10 10.10
CA VAL A 102 -6.00 -1.42 10.26
C VAL A 102 -5.01 -1.79 9.13
N PHE A 103 -3.92 -2.51 9.49
CA PHE A 103 -2.77 -2.84 8.61
C PHE A 103 -2.60 -4.33 8.34
N VAL A 104 -2.19 -4.67 7.12
CA VAL A 104 -1.65 -5.98 6.73
C VAL A 104 -0.24 -5.77 6.16
N PHE A 105 0.74 -6.52 6.69
CA PHE A 105 2.17 -6.45 6.32
C PHE A 105 2.56 -7.59 5.38
#